data_AF-A0A7Y5HAU2-F1
#
_entry.id   AF-A0A7Y5HAU2-F1
#
_cell.length_a   1.000
_cell.length_b   1.000
_cell.length_c   1.000
_cell.angle_alpha   90.00
_cell.angle_beta   90.00
_cell.angle_gamma   90.00
#
_symmetry.space_group_name_H-M   'P 1'
#
loop_
_entity.id
_entity.type
_entity.pdbx_description
1 polymer ?
#
loop_
_entity_poly.entity_id
_entity_poly.type
_entity_poly.pdbx_seq_one_letter_code
_entity_poly.pdbx_strand_id
1 'polypeptide(L)'
;MKTAFVAALPAVFLAVLALRPGAQPPPGAPGAQVGDFTLKDAAGTPRALSSWAESRAVVLVFTSTQCPICNRMVQELNAIAADFAARKVAVVGINPNRNEQDEIRGHAAERGLAFPVLCDPDQAVADRLGIETVPTVVVLDATRTIRYRGRVDDDPMGGRPSRRDLRLALEDVLAGREVATPTTEPRGCAVRRTEPPATGEVTWTRDVAPIVHRHCVSCHRQGQIAPMPLTDFEHAGAFAREIRSAVSERRMPPWKASAGVPMKDDRRMTEEEIATLVRWADLDAPRGDPKDEPPLPEFRDEWTLGTPDLILEAPEFELSAQGPTDEYRHFVIPTDLPEDVWVSATDIRPGNARVVHHVLAYIDTSGTAEKLDAKDPGVGYSGEGTWPGFLPSGEMGGWAPGETPRSLPDGIGRRLRKGARVVLQVHYNRSGTAQTDRTRLGLYFSKTPVRQQIRWAEIVNWQFELPPGDAAHAVTARWKCDTNVTIYVVSPHQHLLGKSVKTEAILPDGTRTLLIEIADWDFKWQGAYVLQTPLKLPKGSIIEHTAVYDNSEANPRNPNRPPRPVRWGEKTTDEMCLGYVGYVEDREDLTRKKKKEK
;
A
#
# COMPACT_ATOMS: atom_id res chain seq x y z
N MET A 1 61.30 71.65 -41.44
CA MET A 1 60.58 70.40 -41.76
C MET A 1 60.07 69.78 -40.47
N LYS A 2 58.84 69.23 -40.50
CA LYS A 2 58.04 68.56 -39.43
C LYS A 2 56.76 69.35 -39.10
N THR A 3 55.73 69.23 -39.95
CA THR A 3 54.59 68.27 -39.88
C THR A 3 53.61 68.60 -38.74
N ALA A 4 52.51 69.24 -39.11
CA ALA A 4 51.26 69.28 -38.36
C ALA A 4 50.35 68.14 -38.87
N PHE A 5 49.71 67.39 -37.97
CA PHE A 5 48.46 66.68 -38.26
C PHE A 5 47.68 66.38 -36.97
N VAL A 6 46.57 67.11 -36.83
CA VAL A 6 45.26 66.83 -36.23
C VAL A 6 45.13 65.62 -35.29
N ALA A 7 44.78 65.88 -34.02
CA ALA A 7 44.26 64.89 -33.08
C ALA A 7 42.72 64.83 -33.18
N ALA A 8 42.19 63.63 -33.41
CA ALA A 8 40.76 63.33 -33.44
C ALA A 8 40.18 63.19 -32.02
N LEU A 9 39.03 63.83 -31.75
CA LEU A 9 38.22 63.54 -30.55
C LEU A 9 37.47 62.20 -30.73
N PRO A 10 37.36 61.36 -29.68
CA PRO A 10 36.47 60.21 -29.72
C PRO A 10 35.03 60.67 -29.45
N ALA A 11 34.13 60.37 -30.38
CA ALA A 11 32.68 60.49 -30.16
C ALA A 11 32.22 59.40 -29.18
N VAL A 12 31.73 59.82 -28.01
CA VAL A 12 31.08 58.93 -27.05
C VAL A 12 29.68 58.59 -27.58
N PHE A 13 29.52 57.37 -28.11
CA PHE A 13 28.20 56.82 -28.43
C PHE A 13 27.50 56.41 -27.13
N LEU A 14 26.51 57.20 -26.70
CA LEU A 14 25.55 56.77 -25.68
C LEU A 14 24.64 55.71 -26.32
N ALA A 15 24.91 54.43 -26.05
CA ALA A 15 23.99 53.35 -26.41
C ALA A 15 22.77 53.43 -25.48
N VAL A 16 21.66 53.98 -26.00
CA VAL A 16 20.34 53.84 -25.37
C VAL A 16 19.95 52.36 -25.47
N LEU A 17 20.10 51.62 -24.38
CA LEU A 17 19.60 50.26 -24.25
C LEU A 17 18.06 50.35 -24.27
N ALA A 18 17.45 50.18 -25.45
CA ALA A 18 16.02 49.99 -25.55
C ALA A 18 15.65 48.70 -24.80
N LEU A 19 14.97 48.85 -23.65
CA LEU A 19 14.30 47.75 -22.96
C LEU A 19 13.37 47.08 -23.94
N ARG A 20 13.76 45.90 -24.43
CA ARG A 20 12.82 45.00 -25.11
C ARG A 20 11.72 44.66 -24.09
N PRO A 21 10.43 44.82 -24.41
CA PRO A 21 9.38 44.32 -23.55
C PRO A 21 9.62 42.83 -23.32
N GLY A 22 9.67 42.42 -22.05
CA GLY A 22 9.87 41.02 -21.67
C GLY A 22 8.84 40.15 -22.38
N ALA A 23 9.30 39.02 -22.95
CA ALA A 23 8.41 38.06 -23.58
C ALA A 23 7.28 37.69 -22.61
N GLN A 24 6.02 37.77 -23.06
CA GLN A 24 4.88 37.36 -22.25
C GLN A 24 5.08 35.89 -21.84
N PRO A 25 4.87 35.54 -20.55
CA PRO A 25 4.94 34.17 -20.11
C PRO A 25 3.92 33.31 -20.87
N PRO A 26 4.25 32.03 -21.16
CA PRO A 26 3.34 31.16 -21.88
C PRO A 26 2.00 31.03 -21.13
N PRO A 27 0.88 30.79 -21.84
CA PRO A 27 -0.43 30.59 -21.21
C PRO A 27 -0.36 29.54 -20.11
N GLY A 28 -0.93 29.85 -18.93
CA GLY A 28 -0.95 28.94 -17.78
C GLY A 28 0.34 28.88 -16.95
N ALA A 29 1.38 29.65 -17.27
CA ALA A 29 2.57 29.79 -16.42
C ALA A 29 2.45 30.94 -15.41
N PRO A 30 3.18 30.90 -14.28
CA PRO A 30 3.29 32.04 -13.39
C PRO A 30 3.68 33.34 -14.13
N GLY A 31 2.98 34.42 -13.81
CA GLY A 31 3.05 35.71 -14.49
C GLY A 31 2.02 35.93 -15.61
N ALA A 32 1.33 34.88 -16.08
CA ALA A 32 0.29 35.01 -17.10
C ALA A 32 -1.07 35.43 -16.49
N GLN A 33 -1.87 36.20 -17.24
CA GLN A 33 -3.28 36.44 -16.90
C GLN A 33 -4.17 35.31 -17.45
N VAL A 34 -5.15 34.89 -16.66
CA VAL A 34 -6.06 33.79 -17.03
C VAL A 34 -7.21 34.23 -17.96
N GLY A 35 -7.56 35.52 -17.93
CA GLY A 35 -8.79 36.04 -18.55
C GLY A 35 -10.05 35.50 -17.85
N ASP A 36 -11.21 36.10 -18.11
CA ASP A 36 -12.46 35.58 -17.57
C ASP A 36 -12.89 34.29 -18.29
N PHE A 37 -13.64 33.45 -17.61
CA PHE A 37 -14.27 32.24 -18.15
C PHE A 37 -15.56 31.97 -17.39
N THR A 38 -16.49 31.23 -17.98
CA THR A 38 -17.75 30.81 -17.33
C THR A 38 -17.92 29.31 -17.50
N LEU A 39 -18.08 28.60 -16.39
CA LEU A 39 -18.40 27.17 -16.35
C LEU A 39 -19.65 26.95 -15.50
N LYS A 40 -20.33 25.81 -15.64
CA LYS A 40 -21.43 25.44 -14.77
C LYS A 40 -20.89 24.78 -13.50
N ASP A 41 -21.45 25.11 -12.34
CA ASP A 41 -21.20 24.33 -11.12
C ASP A 41 -21.97 22.99 -11.15
N ALA A 42 -21.69 22.13 -10.17
CA ALA A 42 -22.34 20.82 -10.03
C ALA A 42 -23.88 20.86 -9.87
N ALA A 43 -24.46 22.03 -9.58
CA ALA A 43 -25.91 22.25 -9.55
C ALA A 43 -26.45 22.81 -10.89
N GLY A 44 -25.59 22.93 -11.90
CA GLY A 44 -25.92 23.50 -13.21
C GLY A 44 -25.89 25.02 -13.26
N THR A 45 -25.50 25.71 -12.18
CA THR A 45 -25.51 27.18 -12.09
C THR A 45 -24.26 27.74 -12.78
N PRO A 46 -24.39 28.67 -13.74
CA PRO A 46 -23.22 29.32 -14.32
C PRO A 46 -22.43 30.12 -13.28
N ARG A 47 -21.10 29.93 -13.25
CA ARG A 47 -20.15 30.66 -12.41
C ARG A 47 -19.05 31.23 -13.31
N ALA A 48 -18.89 32.55 -13.29
CA ALA A 48 -17.78 33.22 -13.97
C ALA A 48 -16.59 33.42 -13.02
N LEU A 49 -15.35 33.44 -13.51
CA LEU A 49 -14.19 33.78 -12.67
C LEU A 49 -14.33 35.17 -12.04
N SER A 50 -14.95 36.11 -12.77
CA SER A 50 -15.32 37.44 -12.27
C SER A 50 -16.29 37.43 -11.08
N SER A 51 -17.01 36.33 -10.80
CA SER A 51 -17.87 36.23 -9.61
C SER A 51 -17.09 36.28 -8.29
N TRP A 52 -15.78 36.05 -8.33
CA TRP A 52 -14.89 36.17 -7.18
C TRP A 52 -14.10 37.48 -7.15
N ALA A 53 -14.49 38.53 -7.89
CA ALA A 53 -13.78 39.82 -8.02
C ALA A 53 -13.23 40.39 -6.70
N GLU A 54 -14.00 40.32 -5.62
CA GLU A 54 -13.64 40.83 -4.28
C GLU A 54 -12.57 39.99 -3.54
N SER A 55 -12.19 38.84 -4.09
CA SER A 55 -11.19 37.94 -3.51
C SER A 55 -9.78 38.45 -3.78
N ARG A 56 -8.98 38.55 -2.71
CA ARG A 56 -7.55 38.92 -2.76
C ARG A 56 -6.71 37.85 -3.46
N ALA A 57 -7.16 36.59 -3.42
CA ALA A 57 -6.64 35.51 -4.24
C ALA A 57 -7.74 34.51 -4.59
N VAL A 58 -7.60 33.83 -5.73
CA VAL A 58 -8.47 32.72 -6.15
C VAL A 58 -7.60 31.50 -6.41
N VAL A 59 -7.92 30.37 -5.80
CA VAL A 59 -7.26 29.08 -6.01
C VAL A 59 -8.15 28.23 -6.91
N LEU A 60 -7.69 27.97 -8.13
CA LEU A 60 -8.31 26.99 -9.02
C LEU A 60 -7.71 25.62 -8.73
N VAL A 61 -8.53 24.66 -8.34
CA VAL A 61 -8.14 23.28 -8.04
C VAL A 61 -8.66 22.39 -9.16
N PHE A 62 -7.79 21.97 -10.06
CA PHE A 62 -8.14 20.96 -11.06
C PHE A 62 -8.21 19.60 -10.38
N THR A 63 -9.39 18.98 -10.39
CA THR A 63 -9.73 17.80 -9.59
C THR A 63 -10.42 16.72 -10.43
N SER A 64 -10.53 15.52 -9.88
CA SER A 64 -11.25 14.39 -10.46
C SER A 64 -12.00 13.65 -9.34
N THR A 65 -13.18 13.16 -9.67
CA THR A 65 -14.03 12.32 -8.80
C THR A 65 -13.44 10.93 -8.61
N GLN A 66 -12.69 10.44 -9.61
CA GLN A 66 -12.11 9.11 -9.66
C GLN A 66 -10.65 9.05 -9.20
N CYS A 67 -9.95 10.19 -9.16
CA CYS A 67 -8.55 10.22 -8.77
C CYS A 67 -8.36 10.12 -7.24
N PRO A 68 -7.71 9.07 -6.71
CA PRO A 68 -7.58 8.84 -5.27
C PRO A 68 -6.71 9.89 -4.60
N ILE A 69 -5.76 10.50 -5.33
CA ILE A 69 -4.94 11.60 -4.81
C ILE A 69 -5.80 12.84 -4.59
N CYS A 70 -6.68 13.19 -5.55
CA CYS A 70 -7.67 14.26 -5.37
C CYS A 70 -8.54 14.00 -4.14
N ASN A 71 -9.04 12.76 -4.01
CA ASN A 71 -9.95 12.36 -2.94
C ASN A 71 -9.30 12.40 -1.54
N ARG A 72 -8.00 12.09 -1.44
CA ARG A 72 -7.25 12.22 -0.18
C ARG A 72 -7.00 13.69 0.19
N MET A 73 -6.78 14.55 -0.80
CA MET A 73 -6.48 15.97 -0.58
C MET A 73 -7.69 16.82 -0.16
N VAL A 74 -8.92 16.28 -0.24
CA VAL A 74 -10.16 17.03 0.09
C VAL A 74 -10.09 17.66 1.48
N GLN A 75 -9.60 16.94 2.49
CA GLN A 75 -9.52 17.48 3.86
C GLN A 75 -8.55 18.66 3.97
N GLU A 76 -7.36 18.57 3.38
CA GLU A 76 -6.39 19.67 3.37
C GLU A 76 -6.92 20.87 2.57
N LEU A 77 -7.56 20.64 1.43
CA LEU A 77 -8.16 21.71 0.63
C LEU A 77 -9.32 22.40 1.36
N ASN A 78 -10.15 21.66 2.09
CA ASN A 78 -11.18 22.22 2.96
C ASN A 78 -10.56 23.04 4.10
N ALA A 79 -9.48 22.55 4.72
CA ALA A 79 -8.76 23.29 5.76
C ALA A 79 -8.15 24.59 5.20
N ILE A 80 -7.55 24.56 4.01
CA ILE A 80 -7.04 25.75 3.32
C ILE A 80 -8.18 26.74 3.02
N ALA A 81 -9.32 26.26 2.51
CA ALA A 81 -10.48 27.09 2.25
C ALA A 81 -10.96 27.80 3.54
N ALA A 82 -11.01 27.07 4.67
CA ALA A 82 -11.40 27.63 5.96
C ALA A 82 -10.37 28.63 6.51
N ASP A 83 -9.10 28.25 6.57
CA ASP A 83 -8.01 29.04 7.17
C ASP A 83 -7.80 30.39 6.47
N PHE A 84 -8.01 30.43 5.15
CA PHE A 84 -7.79 31.62 4.34
C PHE A 84 -9.07 32.41 3.98
N ALA A 85 -10.27 31.92 4.35
CA ALA A 85 -11.54 32.59 4.06
C ALA A 85 -11.59 34.02 4.63
N ALA A 86 -11.19 34.22 5.89
CA ALA A 86 -11.17 35.52 6.54
C ALA A 86 -10.23 36.54 5.85
N ARG A 87 -9.26 36.05 5.08
CA ARG A 87 -8.31 36.85 4.29
C ARG A 87 -8.77 37.06 2.84
N LYS A 88 -10.04 36.75 2.54
CA LYS A 88 -10.67 36.87 1.22
C LYS A 88 -9.97 36.01 0.15
N VAL A 89 -9.63 34.77 0.48
CA VAL A 89 -9.22 33.77 -0.52
C VAL A 89 -10.41 32.92 -0.90
N ALA A 90 -10.66 32.78 -2.20
CA ALA A 90 -11.65 31.85 -2.73
C ALA A 90 -10.97 30.58 -3.23
N VAL A 91 -11.51 29.42 -2.90
CA VAL A 91 -11.11 28.12 -3.47
C VAL A 91 -12.22 27.66 -4.40
N VAL A 92 -11.87 27.18 -5.59
CA VAL A 92 -12.81 26.74 -6.63
C VAL A 92 -12.27 25.48 -7.29
N GLY A 93 -13.04 24.39 -7.24
CA GLY A 93 -12.71 23.16 -7.97
C GLY A 93 -13.09 23.27 -9.44
N ILE A 94 -12.32 22.65 -10.33
CA ILE A 94 -12.65 22.48 -11.75
C ILE A 94 -12.40 21.01 -12.10
N ASN A 95 -13.42 20.32 -12.62
CA ASN A 95 -13.27 18.95 -13.11
C ASN A 95 -13.22 18.96 -14.66
N PRO A 96 -12.05 18.67 -15.26
CA PRO A 96 -11.87 18.64 -16.71
C PRO A 96 -12.11 17.26 -17.35
N ASN A 97 -12.45 16.22 -16.58
CA ASN A 97 -12.56 14.87 -17.12
C ASN A 97 -13.92 14.66 -17.80
N ARG A 98 -13.90 14.41 -19.11
CA ARG A 98 -15.11 14.32 -19.95
C ARG A 98 -16.09 13.24 -19.48
N ASN A 99 -15.56 12.13 -18.96
CA ASN A 99 -16.33 10.97 -18.50
C ASN A 99 -16.90 11.09 -17.07
N GLU A 100 -16.60 12.17 -16.33
CA GLU A 100 -16.97 12.30 -14.92
C GLU A 100 -18.10 13.30 -14.65
N GLN A 101 -18.59 14.00 -15.68
CA GLN A 101 -19.39 15.23 -15.52
C GLN A 101 -20.68 15.00 -14.73
N ASP A 102 -21.33 13.85 -14.89
CA ASP A 102 -22.56 13.49 -14.18
C ASP A 102 -22.32 13.11 -12.69
N GLU A 103 -21.10 12.71 -12.34
CA GLU A 103 -20.73 12.22 -10.99
C GLU A 103 -20.35 13.35 -10.03
N ILE A 104 -19.94 14.52 -10.55
CA ILE A 104 -19.37 15.63 -9.79
C ILE A 104 -20.24 16.04 -8.60
N ARG A 105 -21.57 16.11 -8.80
CA ARG A 105 -22.52 16.53 -7.76
C ARG A 105 -22.58 15.54 -6.60
N GLY A 106 -22.72 14.25 -6.92
CA GLY A 106 -22.78 13.18 -5.91
C GLY A 106 -21.46 13.11 -5.14
N HIS A 107 -20.36 13.15 -5.87
CA HIS A 107 -19.01 13.13 -5.31
C HIS A 107 -18.75 14.30 -4.35
N ALA A 108 -19.11 15.53 -4.73
CA ALA A 108 -18.92 16.71 -3.89
C ALA A 108 -19.69 16.63 -2.57
N ALA A 109 -20.91 16.08 -2.61
CA ALA A 109 -21.71 15.84 -1.42
C ALA A 109 -21.13 14.72 -0.53
N GLU A 110 -20.77 13.57 -1.13
CA GLU A 110 -20.18 12.42 -0.42
C GLU A 110 -18.88 12.78 0.30
N ARG A 111 -18.02 13.58 -0.36
CA ARG A 111 -16.71 13.97 0.17
C ARG A 111 -16.75 15.22 1.04
N GLY A 112 -17.89 15.91 1.12
CA GLY A 112 -18.04 17.14 1.91
C GLY A 112 -17.13 18.27 1.42
N LEU A 113 -17.03 18.47 0.11
CA LEU A 113 -16.25 19.58 -0.47
C LEU A 113 -16.84 20.93 -0.03
N ALA A 114 -16.04 21.74 0.66
CA ALA A 114 -16.46 23.02 1.25
C ALA A 114 -16.45 24.20 0.26
N PHE A 115 -16.17 23.92 -1.01
CA PHE A 115 -16.05 24.88 -2.10
C PHE A 115 -16.75 24.38 -3.36
N PRO A 116 -17.22 25.28 -4.25
CA PRO A 116 -17.89 24.87 -5.48
C PRO A 116 -16.93 24.14 -6.42
N VAL A 117 -17.45 23.12 -7.12
CA VAL A 117 -16.75 22.43 -8.21
C VAL A 117 -17.45 22.72 -9.52
N LEU A 118 -16.69 23.23 -10.48
CA LEU A 118 -17.14 23.59 -11.82
C LEU A 118 -16.86 22.46 -12.81
N CYS A 119 -17.75 22.33 -13.78
CA CYS A 119 -17.73 21.34 -14.85
C CYS A 119 -17.04 21.95 -16.07
N ASP A 120 -15.90 21.40 -16.51
CA ASP A 120 -15.18 21.79 -17.74
C ASP A 120 -15.26 20.65 -18.79
N PRO A 121 -16.46 20.31 -19.30
CA PRO A 121 -16.67 19.14 -20.16
C PRO A 121 -15.96 19.25 -21.52
N ASP A 122 -15.68 20.47 -21.97
CA ASP A 122 -14.97 20.74 -23.22
C ASP A 122 -13.47 20.92 -23.01
N GLN A 123 -12.99 20.86 -21.76
CA GLN A 123 -11.59 21.07 -21.36
C GLN A 123 -11.04 22.46 -21.73
N ALA A 124 -11.93 23.41 -21.98
CA ALA A 124 -11.55 24.73 -22.48
C ALA A 124 -10.70 25.51 -21.49
N VAL A 125 -10.93 25.34 -20.18
CA VAL A 125 -10.15 26.00 -19.12
C VAL A 125 -8.88 25.22 -18.83
N ALA A 126 -8.95 23.89 -18.76
CA ALA A 126 -7.80 23.03 -18.59
C ALA A 126 -6.76 23.21 -19.71
N ASP A 127 -7.18 23.19 -20.97
CA ASP A 127 -6.30 23.35 -22.14
C ASP A 127 -5.69 24.76 -22.19
N ARG A 128 -6.48 25.80 -21.91
CA ARG A 128 -5.99 27.19 -21.84
C ARG A 128 -4.88 27.35 -20.80
N LEU A 129 -4.99 26.65 -19.68
CA LEU A 129 -4.01 26.68 -18.61
C LEU A 129 -2.96 25.57 -18.72
N GLY A 130 -3.00 24.76 -19.79
CA GLY A 130 -2.06 23.67 -20.04
C GLY A 130 -2.07 22.59 -18.97
N ILE A 131 -3.22 22.31 -18.35
CA ILE A 131 -3.35 21.32 -17.28
C ILE A 131 -3.41 19.91 -17.88
N GLU A 132 -2.50 19.05 -17.46
CA GLU A 132 -2.41 17.65 -17.94
C GLU A 132 -2.59 16.63 -16.81
N THR A 133 -2.51 17.07 -15.56
CA THR A 133 -2.49 16.23 -14.37
C THR A 133 -3.42 16.80 -13.30
N VAL A 134 -4.13 15.93 -12.58
CA VAL A 134 -4.97 16.25 -11.42
C VAL A 134 -4.54 15.44 -10.18
N PRO A 135 -4.40 16.02 -8.98
CA PRO A 135 -4.70 17.41 -8.68
C PRO A 135 -3.58 18.35 -9.13
N THR A 136 -3.97 19.47 -9.76
CA THR A 136 -3.10 20.64 -9.97
C THR A 136 -3.80 21.86 -9.44
N VAL A 137 -3.09 22.70 -8.68
CA VAL A 137 -3.62 23.98 -8.20
C VAL A 137 -2.97 25.15 -8.94
N VAL A 138 -3.77 26.18 -9.18
CA VAL A 138 -3.35 27.45 -9.79
C VAL A 138 -3.81 28.58 -8.87
N VAL A 139 -2.87 29.36 -8.33
CA VAL A 139 -3.18 30.51 -7.46
C VAL A 139 -3.14 31.79 -8.28
N LEU A 140 -4.25 32.50 -8.26
CA LEU A 140 -4.43 33.80 -8.89
C LEU A 140 -4.43 34.89 -7.83
N ASP A 141 -3.76 36.01 -8.10
CA ASP A 141 -3.87 37.21 -7.26
C ASP A 141 -5.15 38.03 -7.54
N ALA A 142 -5.26 39.19 -6.91
CA ALA A 142 -6.35 40.14 -7.09
C ALA A 142 -6.51 40.65 -8.55
N THR A 143 -5.43 40.63 -9.34
CA THR A 143 -5.43 41.00 -10.77
C THR A 143 -5.67 39.82 -11.71
N ARG A 144 -5.94 38.64 -11.14
CA ARG A 144 -6.09 37.35 -11.85
C ARG A 144 -4.85 36.93 -12.63
N THR A 145 -3.69 37.35 -12.14
CA THR A 145 -2.39 36.88 -12.62
C THR A 145 -2.00 35.62 -11.87
N ILE A 146 -1.53 34.59 -12.58
CA ILE A 146 -1.05 33.34 -11.98
C ILE A 146 0.22 33.65 -11.17
N ARG A 147 0.19 33.36 -9.88
CA ARG A 147 1.35 33.50 -8.98
C ARG A 147 1.97 32.16 -8.61
N TYR A 148 1.17 31.09 -8.67
CA TYR A 148 1.64 29.74 -8.38
C TYR A 148 0.89 28.71 -9.23
N ARG A 149 1.60 27.66 -9.64
CA ARG A 149 1.04 26.47 -10.28
C ARG A 149 1.75 25.21 -9.80
N GLY A 150 1.02 24.19 -9.38
CA GLY A 150 1.63 22.91 -9.05
C GLY A 150 0.83 22.03 -8.10
N ARG A 151 1.53 21.37 -7.18
CA ARG A 151 0.94 20.46 -6.18
C ARG A 151 0.35 21.23 -4.98
N VAL A 152 -0.47 20.57 -4.17
CA VAL A 152 -0.95 21.15 -2.90
C VAL A 152 0.17 21.10 -1.84
N ASP A 153 0.80 19.94 -1.70
CA ASP A 153 1.92 19.66 -0.81
C ASP A 153 2.83 18.55 -1.39
N ASP A 154 3.88 18.19 -0.66
CA ASP A 154 4.86 17.19 -1.10
C ASP A 154 4.53 15.73 -0.71
N ASP A 155 3.33 15.46 -0.18
CA ASP A 155 2.89 14.11 0.22
C ASP A 155 1.57 13.71 -0.47
N PRO A 156 1.62 13.14 -1.69
CA PRO A 156 0.43 12.74 -2.42
C PRO A 156 -0.33 11.56 -1.77
N MET A 157 0.25 10.93 -0.73
CA MET A 157 -0.35 9.79 -0.06
C MET A 157 -1.19 10.17 1.17
N GLY A 158 -1.15 11.44 1.59
CA GLY A 158 -1.96 11.96 2.69
C GLY A 158 -1.40 11.64 4.08
N GLY A 159 -0.09 11.48 4.21
CA GLY A 159 0.61 11.34 5.48
C GLY A 159 0.93 12.71 6.11
N ARG A 160 2.22 12.98 6.36
CA ARG A 160 2.68 14.22 6.99
C ARG A 160 3.61 14.96 6.03
N PRO A 161 3.12 15.96 5.28
CA PRO A 161 3.95 16.66 4.32
C PRO A 161 5.09 17.40 5.01
N SER A 162 6.30 17.31 4.46
CA SER A 162 7.43 18.15 4.87
C SER A 162 7.30 19.57 4.36
N ARG A 163 6.50 19.79 3.30
CA ARG A 163 6.30 21.10 2.69
C ARG A 163 4.89 21.27 2.15
N ARG A 164 4.25 22.40 2.53
CA ARG A 164 2.87 22.76 2.15
C ARG A 164 2.87 23.88 1.11
N ASP A 165 3.22 23.53 -0.13
CA ASP A 165 3.50 24.50 -1.19
C ASP A 165 2.36 25.48 -1.47
N LEU A 166 1.10 25.01 -1.54
CA LEU A 166 -0.06 25.88 -1.76
C LEU A 166 -0.22 26.92 -0.64
N ARG A 167 -0.05 26.51 0.62
CA ARG A 167 -0.16 27.43 1.76
C ARG A 167 0.95 28.48 1.73
N LEU A 168 2.19 28.07 1.45
CA LEU A 168 3.33 28.99 1.32
C LEU A 168 3.08 30.02 0.20
N ALA A 169 2.60 29.57 -0.96
CA ALA A 169 2.27 30.45 -2.07
C ALA A 169 1.16 31.45 -1.70
N LEU A 170 0.10 31.00 -1.01
CA LEU A 170 -0.97 31.89 -0.54
C LEU A 170 -0.45 32.95 0.44
N GLU A 171 0.44 32.58 1.36
CA GLU A 171 1.05 33.54 2.28
C GLU A 171 1.85 34.63 1.56
N ASP A 172 2.64 34.26 0.55
CA ASP A 172 3.39 35.23 -0.25
C ASP A 172 2.47 36.13 -1.06
N VAL A 173 1.47 35.57 -1.73
CA VAL A 173 0.48 36.36 -2.52
C VAL A 173 -0.27 37.34 -1.63
N LEU A 174 -0.74 36.91 -0.46
CA LEU A 174 -1.50 37.76 0.46
C LEU A 174 -0.63 38.82 1.16
N ALA A 175 0.68 38.59 1.26
CA ALA A 175 1.64 39.58 1.72
C ALA A 175 2.15 40.50 0.61
N GLY A 176 1.75 40.27 -0.65
CA GLY A 176 2.25 41.03 -1.80
C GLY A 176 3.72 40.73 -2.16
N ARG A 177 4.26 39.59 -1.70
CA ARG A 177 5.61 39.12 -2.02
C ARG A 177 5.63 38.31 -3.31
N GLU A 178 6.81 38.19 -3.90
CA GLU A 178 7.07 37.19 -4.94
C GLU A 178 7.01 35.79 -4.33
N VAL A 179 6.33 34.86 -5.01
CA VAL A 179 6.22 33.47 -4.55
C VAL A 179 7.57 32.79 -4.74
N ALA A 180 8.20 32.33 -3.66
CA ALA A 180 9.55 31.78 -3.70
C ALA A 180 9.72 30.54 -4.59
N THR A 181 8.64 29.77 -4.79
CA THR A 181 8.63 28.59 -5.68
C THR A 181 7.34 28.64 -6.51
N PRO A 182 7.33 29.39 -7.63
CA PRO A 182 6.11 29.68 -8.37
C PRO A 182 5.59 28.48 -9.17
N THR A 183 6.44 27.46 -9.41
CA THR A 183 6.05 26.21 -10.06
C THR A 183 6.55 25.01 -9.28
N THR A 184 5.71 24.00 -9.12
CA THR A 184 6.12 22.66 -8.64
C THR A 184 5.48 21.58 -9.52
N GLU A 185 6.10 20.40 -9.56
CA GLU A 185 5.59 19.27 -10.35
C GLU A 185 4.34 18.66 -9.67
N PRO A 186 3.17 18.68 -10.31
CA PRO A 186 1.99 18.00 -9.81
C PRO A 186 2.19 16.48 -9.78
N ARG A 187 1.67 15.83 -8.74
CA ARG A 187 1.68 14.36 -8.61
C ARG A 187 0.24 13.88 -8.59
N GLY A 188 -0.19 13.18 -9.63
CA GLY A 188 -1.60 12.95 -9.86
C GLY A 188 -1.92 12.10 -11.08
N CYS A 189 -3.21 11.89 -11.29
CA CYS A 189 -3.79 11.19 -12.43
C CYS A 189 -3.79 12.10 -13.67
N ALA A 190 -3.74 11.54 -14.88
CA ALA A 190 -3.83 12.33 -16.12
C ALA A 190 -5.24 12.91 -16.33
N VAL A 191 -5.34 14.08 -16.96
CA VAL A 191 -6.62 14.62 -17.46
C VAL A 191 -7.12 13.77 -18.64
N ARG A 192 -8.36 13.30 -18.58
CA ARG A 192 -9.00 12.41 -19.56
C ARG A 192 -9.42 13.16 -20.83
N ARG A 193 -8.54 13.30 -21.83
CA ARG A 193 -8.78 14.11 -23.05
C ARG A 193 -9.67 13.47 -24.13
N THR A 194 -9.50 12.17 -24.40
CA THR A 194 -10.26 11.39 -25.40
C THR A 194 -10.40 9.94 -24.94
N GLU A 195 -11.49 9.25 -25.31
CA GLU A 195 -11.49 7.78 -25.31
C GLU A 195 -10.55 7.28 -26.43
N PRO A 196 -9.60 6.37 -26.17
CA PRO A 196 -8.70 5.88 -27.20
C PRO A 196 -9.46 5.02 -28.22
N PRO A 197 -9.08 5.06 -29.51
CA PRO A 197 -9.70 4.25 -30.54
C PRO A 197 -9.52 2.74 -30.28
N ALA A 198 -10.56 1.96 -30.60
CA ALA A 198 -10.65 0.52 -30.37
C ALA A 198 -9.71 -0.37 -31.23
N THR A 199 -8.73 0.21 -31.94
CA THR A 199 -7.92 -0.47 -32.96
C THR A 199 -6.51 -0.84 -32.50
N GLY A 200 -6.23 -0.85 -31.20
CA GLY A 200 -4.94 -1.30 -30.66
C GLY A 200 -4.74 -2.80 -30.86
N GLU A 201 -3.50 -3.23 -31.14
CA GLU A 201 -3.13 -4.66 -31.16
C GLU A 201 -3.32 -5.32 -29.78
N VAL A 202 -3.24 -4.52 -28.72
CA VAL A 202 -3.51 -4.89 -27.33
C VAL A 202 -4.67 -4.04 -26.84
N THR A 203 -5.68 -4.66 -26.22
CA THR A 203 -6.90 -4.00 -25.71
C THR A 203 -7.24 -4.43 -24.29
N TRP A 204 -8.04 -3.61 -23.58
CA TRP A 204 -8.58 -3.98 -22.28
C TRP A 204 -9.35 -5.29 -22.34
N THR A 205 -10.36 -5.34 -23.21
CA THR A 205 -11.35 -6.41 -23.19
C THR A 205 -10.74 -7.77 -23.51
N ARG A 206 -9.82 -7.85 -24.48
CA ARG A 206 -9.22 -9.12 -24.91
C ARG A 206 -7.99 -9.54 -24.11
N ASP A 207 -7.09 -8.60 -23.84
CA ASP A 207 -5.71 -8.95 -23.46
C ASP A 207 -5.41 -8.60 -21.99
N VAL A 208 -5.92 -7.47 -21.50
CA VAL A 208 -5.57 -6.95 -20.17
C VAL A 208 -6.54 -7.38 -19.09
N ALA A 209 -7.85 -7.35 -19.33
CA ALA A 209 -8.86 -7.74 -18.37
C ALA A 209 -8.62 -9.16 -17.81
N PRO A 210 -8.27 -10.19 -18.61
CA PRO A 210 -7.93 -11.51 -18.07
C PRO A 210 -6.76 -11.49 -17.07
N ILE A 211 -5.74 -10.67 -17.34
CA ILE A 211 -4.54 -10.52 -16.49
C ILE A 211 -4.93 -9.81 -15.19
N VAL A 212 -5.62 -8.68 -15.30
CA VAL A 212 -6.04 -7.86 -14.15
C VAL A 212 -7.01 -8.63 -13.25
N HIS A 213 -7.97 -9.34 -13.84
CA HIS A 213 -8.92 -10.19 -13.09
C HIS A 213 -8.20 -11.28 -12.29
N ARG A 214 -7.15 -11.88 -12.85
CA ARG A 214 -6.37 -12.94 -12.21
C ARG A 214 -5.46 -12.43 -11.09
N HIS A 215 -4.73 -11.35 -11.33
CA HIS A 215 -3.65 -10.91 -10.43
C HIS A 215 -4.02 -9.76 -9.51
N CYS A 216 -5.01 -8.94 -9.87
CA CYS A 216 -5.24 -7.65 -9.21
C CYS A 216 -6.59 -7.60 -8.47
N VAL A 217 -7.68 -8.08 -9.08
CA VAL A 217 -9.04 -7.81 -8.60
C VAL A 217 -9.35 -8.38 -7.21
N SER A 218 -8.65 -9.43 -6.78
CA SER A 218 -8.80 -9.97 -5.41
C SER A 218 -8.61 -8.90 -4.33
N CYS A 219 -7.62 -8.01 -4.52
CA CYS A 219 -7.34 -6.88 -3.65
C CYS A 219 -7.87 -5.54 -4.20
N HIS A 220 -7.95 -5.40 -5.53
CA HIS A 220 -8.41 -4.21 -6.25
C HIS A 220 -9.89 -4.29 -6.62
N ARG A 221 -10.75 -4.41 -5.62
CA ARG A 221 -12.21 -4.29 -5.75
C ARG A 221 -12.77 -3.52 -4.57
N GLN A 222 -13.99 -3.02 -4.71
CA GLN A 222 -14.64 -2.23 -3.68
C GLN A 222 -14.65 -2.97 -2.32
N GLY A 223 -14.35 -2.24 -1.24
CA GLY A 223 -14.32 -2.79 0.12
C GLY A 223 -13.04 -3.55 0.50
N GLN A 224 -12.10 -3.75 -0.42
CA GLN A 224 -10.81 -4.42 -0.14
C GLN A 224 -9.69 -3.40 0.17
N ILE A 225 -8.50 -3.91 0.48
CA ILE A 225 -7.36 -3.11 0.94
C ILE A 225 -6.85 -2.10 -0.10
N ALA A 226 -6.99 -2.40 -1.39
CA ALA A 226 -6.46 -1.50 -2.40
C ALA A 226 -7.32 -0.23 -2.52
N PRO A 227 -6.71 0.96 -2.65
CA PRO A 227 -7.43 2.23 -2.63
C PRO A 227 -8.24 2.49 -3.90
N MET A 228 -8.07 1.67 -4.94
CA MET A 228 -8.69 1.84 -6.26
C MET A 228 -9.19 0.48 -6.78
N PRO A 229 -10.49 0.36 -7.15
CA PRO A 229 -10.99 -0.83 -7.81
C PRO A 229 -10.43 -0.93 -9.23
N LEU A 230 -10.17 -2.14 -9.71
CA LEU A 230 -9.71 -2.44 -11.07
C LEU A 230 -10.65 -3.47 -11.73
N THR A 231 -11.94 -3.45 -11.34
CA THR A 231 -12.99 -4.38 -11.75
C THR A 231 -13.60 -4.06 -13.12
N ASP A 232 -13.26 -2.92 -13.72
CA ASP A 232 -13.81 -2.47 -14.99
C ASP A 232 -12.80 -1.59 -15.73
N PHE A 233 -13.05 -1.40 -17.02
CA PHE A 233 -12.21 -0.58 -17.88
C PHE A 233 -12.08 0.87 -17.40
N GLU A 234 -13.17 1.49 -16.93
CA GLU A 234 -13.16 2.91 -16.60
C GLU A 234 -12.13 3.18 -15.51
N HIS A 235 -12.16 2.39 -14.43
CA HIS A 235 -11.18 2.51 -13.38
C HIS A 235 -9.79 2.05 -13.84
N ALA A 236 -9.66 0.87 -14.45
CA ALA A 236 -8.35 0.35 -14.81
C ALA A 236 -7.61 1.25 -15.82
N GLY A 237 -8.32 1.78 -16.82
CA GLY A 237 -7.81 2.74 -17.78
C GLY A 237 -7.38 4.06 -17.13
N ALA A 238 -8.04 4.48 -16.04
CA ALA A 238 -7.66 5.69 -15.30
C ALA A 238 -6.27 5.55 -14.65
N PHE A 239 -5.96 4.32 -14.23
CA PHE A 239 -4.72 3.97 -13.54
C PHE A 239 -3.71 3.28 -14.44
N ALA A 240 -3.85 3.37 -15.77
CA ALA A 240 -2.99 2.62 -16.68
C ALA A 240 -1.50 2.94 -16.50
N ARG A 241 -1.14 4.21 -16.24
CA ARG A 241 0.25 4.62 -15.99
C ARG A 241 0.78 4.09 -14.65
N GLU A 242 -0.05 4.07 -13.61
CA GLU A 242 0.26 3.53 -12.30
C GLU A 242 0.40 2.01 -12.33
N ILE A 243 -0.50 1.33 -13.05
CA ILE A 243 -0.43 -0.12 -13.31
C ILE A 243 0.89 -0.40 -14.02
N ARG A 244 1.20 0.30 -15.11
CA ARG A 244 2.46 0.18 -15.85
C ARG A 244 3.67 0.26 -14.94
N SER A 245 3.80 1.34 -14.16
CA SER A 245 4.91 1.53 -13.23
C SER A 245 4.97 0.42 -12.17
N ALA A 246 3.83 0.06 -11.58
CA ALA A 246 3.77 -0.97 -10.53
C ALA A 246 4.19 -2.36 -11.03
N VAL A 247 3.77 -2.75 -12.23
CA VAL A 247 4.11 -4.07 -12.79
C VAL A 247 5.51 -4.09 -13.39
N SER A 248 5.98 -3.01 -14.03
CA SER A 248 7.34 -2.92 -14.56
C SER A 248 8.40 -2.94 -13.46
N GLU A 249 8.09 -2.36 -12.31
CA GLU A 249 8.96 -2.37 -11.12
C GLU A 249 8.74 -3.61 -10.24
N ARG A 250 7.87 -4.55 -10.65
CA ARG A 250 7.51 -5.76 -9.90
C ARG A 250 7.06 -5.49 -8.46
N ARG A 251 6.46 -4.32 -8.22
CA ARG A 251 5.82 -3.98 -6.94
C ARG A 251 4.47 -4.67 -6.79
N MET A 252 3.80 -4.93 -7.91
CA MET A 252 2.51 -5.63 -7.97
C MET A 252 2.53 -6.76 -9.00
N PRO A 253 1.76 -7.85 -8.76
CA PRO A 253 1.15 -8.21 -7.49
C PRO A 253 2.22 -8.50 -6.43
N PRO A 254 1.91 -8.32 -5.14
CA PRO A 254 2.91 -8.47 -4.08
C PRO A 254 3.31 -9.94 -3.92
N TRP A 255 4.51 -10.28 -4.36
CA TRP A 255 5.14 -11.58 -4.17
C TRP A 255 6.66 -11.43 -4.15
N LYS A 256 7.28 -11.66 -2.98
CA LYS A 256 8.70 -11.38 -2.79
C LYS A 256 9.60 -12.61 -2.98
N ALA A 257 9.05 -13.82 -2.96
CA ALA A 257 9.83 -15.03 -3.18
C ALA A 257 10.34 -15.12 -4.63
N SER A 258 11.64 -15.41 -4.77
CA SER A 258 12.31 -15.67 -6.03
C SER A 258 11.84 -16.97 -6.71
N ALA A 259 12.14 -17.13 -8.00
CA ALA A 259 11.67 -18.26 -8.81
C ALA A 259 12.23 -19.65 -8.46
N GLY A 260 13.28 -19.71 -7.64
CA GLY A 260 14.11 -20.90 -7.49
C GLY A 260 13.42 -22.10 -6.83
N VAL A 261 12.29 -21.89 -6.14
CA VAL A 261 11.54 -22.95 -5.45
C VAL A 261 10.08 -22.85 -5.86
N PRO A 262 9.48 -23.90 -6.45
CA PRO A 262 8.06 -23.92 -6.75
C PRO A 262 7.21 -23.80 -5.48
N MET A 263 6.41 -22.74 -5.41
CA MET A 263 5.52 -22.45 -4.29
C MET A 263 4.07 -22.57 -4.75
N LYS A 264 3.18 -22.96 -3.83
CA LYS A 264 1.74 -22.81 -4.03
C LYS A 264 1.38 -21.33 -4.08
N ASP A 265 0.34 -21.02 -4.86
CA ASP A 265 -0.23 -19.67 -4.96
C ASP A 265 0.80 -18.63 -5.42
N ASP A 266 1.73 -19.05 -6.29
CA ASP A 266 2.68 -18.15 -6.93
C ASP A 266 1.94 -17.08 -7.72
N ARG A 267 1.95 -15.86 -7.18
CA ARG A 267 1.20 -14.72 -7.73
C ARG A 267 1.97 -13.96 -8.80
N ARG A 268 3.23 -14.34 -9.08
CA ARG A 268 4.08 -13.59 -10.02
C ARG A 268 3.47 -13.58 -11.40
N MET A 269 3.61 -12.43 -12.04
CA MET A 269 3.29 -12.28 -13.46
C MET A 269 4.47 -12.72 -14.30
N THR A 270 4.14 -13.34 -15.44
CA THR A 270 5.12 -13.64 -16.49
C THR A 270 5.62 -12.35 -17.17
N GLU A 271 6.78 -12.41 -17.82
CA GLU A 271 7.31 -11.28 -18.58
C GLU A 271 6.36 -10.85 -19.72
N GLU A 272 5.65 -11.81 -20.33
CA GLU A 272 4.67 -11.55 -21.37
C GLU A 272 3.44 -10.82 -20.83
N GLU A 273 2.90 -11.24 -19.68
CA GLU A 273 1.78 -10.55 -19.05
C GLU A 273 2.17 -9.12 -18.63
N ILE A 274 3.37 -8.91 -18.10
CA ILE A 274 3.90 -7.57 -17.77
C ILE A 274 4.02 -6.73 -19.04
N ALA A 275 4.61 -7.28 -20.12
CA ALA A 275 4.76 -6.57 -21.39
C ALA A 275 3.41 -6.16 -21.99
N THR A 276 2.39 -7.01 -21.89
CA THR A 276 1.02 -6.71 -22.34
C THR A 276 0.42 -5.53 -21.58
N LEU A 277 0.50 -5.50 -20.24
CA LEU A 277 0.02 -4.37 -19.43
C LEU A 277 0.77 -3.07 -19.73
N VAL A 278 2.10 -3.15 -19.87
CA VAL A 278 2.96 -1.99 -20.18
C VAL A 278 2.59 -1.44 -21.56
N ARG A 279 2.49 -2.31 -22.56
CA ARG A 279 2.14 -1.92 -23.93
C ARG A 279 0.75 -1.31 -24.00
N TRP A 280 -0.24 -1.89 -23.32
CA TRP A 280 -1.58 -1.33 -23.26
C TRP A 280 -1.59 0.08 -22.66
N ALA A 281 -0.86 0.29 -21.56
CA ALA A 281 -0.74 1.62 -20.96
C ALA A 281 0.02 2.62 -21.85
N ASP A 282 1.07 2.18 -22.55
CA ASP A 282 1.82 3.00 -23.51
C ASP A 282 0.99 3.41 -24.75
N LEU A 283 -0.04 2.62 -25.07
CA LEU A 283 -1.04 2.93 -26.11
C LEU A 283 -2.22 3.78 -25.58
N ASP A 284 -2.07 4.38 -24.40
CA ASP A 284 -3.09 5.18 -23.73
C ASP A 284 -4.36 4.37 -23.36
N ALA A 285 -4.19 3.09 -23.05
CA ALA A 285 -5.23 2.19 -22.54
C ALA A 285 -6.45 1.98 -23.47
N PRO A 286 -6.28 1.47 -24.70
CA PRO A 286 -7.40 1.19 -25.60
C PRO A 286 -8.37 0.16 -25.00
N ARG A 287 -9.68 0.44 -25.08
CA ARG A 287 -10.72 -0.44 -24.51
C ARG A 287 -10.88 -1.75 -25.28
N GLY A 288 -11.02 -1.69 -26.60
CA GLY A 288 -11.45 -2.84 -27.43
C GLY A 288 -12.97 -3.00 -27.47
N ASP A 289 -13.47 -4.09 -28.07
CA ASP A 289 -14.91 -4.38 -28.17
C ASP A 289 -15.42 -4.89 -26.81
N PRO A 290 -16.41 -4.22 -26.16
CA PRO A 290 -17.01 -4.67 -24.90
C PRO A 290 -17.57 -6.10 -24.93
N LYS A 291 -17.88 -6.65 -26.11
CA LYS A 291 -18.35 -8.04 -26.24
C LYS A 291 -17.26 -9.08 -25.98
N ASP A 292 -16.00 -8.68 -26.13
CA ASP A 292 -14.82 -9.54 -25.88
C ASP A 292 -14.44 -9.54 -24.39
N GLU A 293 -15.09 -8.72 -23.55
CA GLU A 293 -14.71 -8.54 -22.14
C GLU A 293 -15.03 -9.81 -21.32
N PRO A 294 -14.03 -10.42 -20.64
CA PRO A 294 -14.27 -11.60 -19.83
C PRO A 294 -15.13 -11.24 -18.61
N PRO A 295 -15.97 -12.17 -18.12
CA PRO A 295 -16.71 -11.95 -16.89
C PRO A 295 -15.75 -11.76 -15.72
N LEU A 296 -16.16 -10.93 -14.75
CA LEU A 296 -15.45 -10.79 -13.49
C LEU A 296 -15.45 -12.14 -12.73
N PRO A 297 -14.36 -12.46 -12.01
CA PRO A 297 -14.36 -13.60 -11.11
C PRO A 297 -15.50 -13.50 -10.08
N GLU A 298 -16.14 -14.62 -9.78
CA GLU A 298 -17.11 -14.67 -8.69
C GLU A 298 -16.39 -14.50 -7.35
N PHE A 299 -16.75 -13.46 -6.61
CA PHE A 299 -16.32 -13.28 -5.23
C PHE A 299 -17.46 -13.63 -4.30
N ARG A 300 -17.35 -14.77 -3.63
CA ARG A 300 -18.36 -15.20 -2.67
C ARG A 300 -18.10 -14.56 -1.32
N ASP A 301 -19.13 -13.97 -0.73
CA ASP A 301 -19.10 -13.51 0.67
C ASP A 301 -19.20 -14.67 1.68
N GLU A 302 -19.36 -15.89 1.18
CA GLU A 302 -19.39 -17.12 1.98
C GLU A 302 -17.99 -17.71 2.20
N TRP A 303 -17.87 -18.55 3.22
CA TRP A 303 -16.66 -19.30 3.54
C TRP A 303 -16.26 -20.22 2.37
N THR A 304 -15.07 -20.02 1.80
CA THR A 304 -14.68 -20.66 0.53
C THR A 304 -14.41 -22.16 0.66
N LEU A 305 -14.10 -22.64 1.87
CA LEU A 305 -13.95 -24.07 2.19
C LEU A 305 -15.27 -24.72 2.65
N GLY A 306 -16.40 -24.03 2.52
CA GLY A 306 -17.70 -24.44 3.08
C GLY A 306 -17.94 -23.88 4.49
N THR A 307 -19.03 -24.27 5.14
CA THR A 307 -19.36 -23.76 6.48
C THR A 307 -18.35 -24.26 7.53
N PRO A 308 -17.68 -23.36 8.32
CA PRO A 308 -16.82 -23.76 9.42
C PRO A 308 -17.59 -24.50 10.52
N ASP A 309 -16.91 -25.41 11.21
CA ASP A 309 -17.48 -26.12 12.37
C ASP A 309 -17.56 -25.21 13.61
N LEU A 310 -16.66 -24.24 13.71
CA LEU A 310 -16.65 -23.22 14.77
C LEU A 310 -16.22 -21.88 14.18
N ILE A 311 -16.98 -20.83 14.46
CA ILE A 311 -16.64 -19.45 14.08
C ILE A 311 -16.30 -18.68 15.37
N LEU A 312 -15.10 -18.16 15.44
CA LEU A 312 -14.64 -17.29 16.51
C LEU A 312 -14.66 -15.84 16.00
N GLU A 313 -15.46 -15.00 16.62
CA GLU A 313 -15.63 -13.59 16.24
C GLU A 313 -14.96 -12.69 17.28
N ALA A 314 -14.08 -11.79 16.81
CA ALA A 314 -13.53 -10.75 17.68
C ALA A 314 -14.64 -9.77 18.09
N PRO A 315 -14.54 -9.16 19.29
CA PRO A 315 -15.41 -8.04 19.64
C PRO A 315 -15.24 -6.91 18.62
N GLU A 316 -16.29 -6.10 18.43
CA GLU A 316 -16.21 -4.93 17.57
C GLU A 316 -15.16 -3.96 18.09
N PHE A 317 -14.26 -3.54 17.19
CA PHE A 317 -13.18 -2.63 17.51
C PHE A 317 -13.30 -1.36 16.67
N GLU A 318 -13.24 -0.21 17.33
CA GLU A 318 -13.19 1.11 16.70
C GLU A 318 -11.73 1.58 16.56
N LEU A 319 -11.23 1.60 15.33
CA LEU A 319 -9.96 2.20 14.99
C LEU A 319 -10.16 3.72 14.81
N SER A 320 -9.54 4.50 15.70
CA SER A 320 -9.59 5.97 15.63
C SER A 320 -8.98 6.53 14.34
N ALA A 321 -9.51 7.67 13.88
CA ALA A 321 -8.94 8.45 12.79
C ALA A 321 -7.53 8.98 13.10
N GLN A 322 -7.20 9.14 14.39
CA GLN A 322 -5.94 9.71 14.86
C GLN A 322 -5.05 8.64 15.51
N GLY A 323 -3.74 8.85 15.45
CA GLY A 323 -2.72 7.98 16.05
C GLY A 323 -1.62 7.57 15.07
N PRO A 324 -0.70 6.68 15.49
CA PRO A 324 0.30 6.09 14.61
C PRO A 324 -0.34 5.39 13.40
N THR A 325 0.37 5.22 12.29
CA THR A 325 -0.20 4.49 11.14
C THR A 325 -0.54 3.06 11.51
N ASP A 326 0.36 2.40 12.23
CA ASP A 326 0.27 0.99 12.62
C ASP A 326 -0.31 0.86 14.04
N GLU A 327 -1.27 -0.04 14.25
CA GLU A 327 -1.74 -0.45 15.57
C GLU A 327 -1.99 -1.94 15.63
N TYR A 328 -1.48 -2.58 16.68
CA TYR A 328 -1.68 -4.00 16.93
C TYR A 328 -2.64 -4.18 18.11
N ARG A 329 -3.73 -4.90 17.86
CA ARG A 329 -4.71 -5.23 18.90
C ARG A 329 -4.88 -6.74 19.00
N HIS A 330 -4.94 -7.23 20.24
CA HIS A 330 -5.09 -8.64 20.55
C HIS A 330 -6.47 -8.89 21.13
N PHE A 331 -7.28 -9.71 20.46
CA PHE A 331 -8.62 -10.06 20.90
C PHE A 331 -8.64 -11.47 21.47
N VAL A 332 -8.98 -11.60 22.75
CA VAL A 332 -9.00 -12.90 23.44
C VAL A 332 -10.38 -13.52 23.27
N ILE A 333 -10.46 -14.65 22.57
CA ILE A 333 -11.73 -15.33 22.28
C ILE A 333 -11.72 -16.72 22.92
N PRO A 334 -12.58 -16.99 23.93
CA PRO A 334 -12.73 -18.33 24.46
C PRO A 334 -13.32 -19.27 23.40
N THR A 335 -12.81 -20.49 23.31
CA THR A 335 -13.30 -21.46 22.31
C THR A 335 -14.51 -22.26 22.79
N ASP A 336 -14.75 -22.30 24.11
CA ASP A 336 -15.80 -23.06 24.79
C ASP A 336 -15.94 -24.53 24.36
N LEU A 337 -14.85 -25.11 23.86
CA LEU A 337 -14.84 -26.48 23.36
C LEU A 337 -15.12 -27.47 24.50
N PRO A 338 -16.02 -28.45 24.30
CA PRO A 338 -16.31 -29.47 25.30
C PRO A 338 -15.20 -30.54 25.42
N GLU A 339 -14.39 -30.69 24.37
CA GLU A 339 -13.29 -31.65 24.26
C GLU A 339 -12.16 -31.13 23.35
N ASP A 340 -11.03 -31.85 23.32
CA ASP A 340 -9.94 -31.53 22.39
C ASP A 340 -10.37 -31.85 20.95
N VAL A 341 -10.14 -30.92 20.03
CA VAL A 341 -10.43 -31.09 18.61
C VAL A 341 -9.17 -30.95 17.75
N TRP A 342 -9.22 -31.57 16.58
CA TRP A 342 -8.21 -31.40 15.55
C TRP A 342 -8.75 -30.49 14.46
N VAL A 343 -8.02 -29.43 14.15
CA VAL A 343 -8.35 -28.47 13.10
C VAL A 343 -7.57 -28.83 11.84
N SER A 344 -8.28 -29.04 10.73
CA SER A 344 -7.69 -29.35 9.41
C SER A 344 -7.56 -28.12 8.52
N ALA A 345 -8.33 -27.06 8.76
CA ALA A 345 -8.21 -25.81 8.03
C ALA A 345 -8.61 -24.62 8.92
N THR A 346 -8.09 -23.45 8.57
CA THR A 346 -8.39 -22.18 9.21
C THR A 346 -8.65 -21.14 8.13
N ASP A 347 -9.67 -20.32 8.32
CA ASP A 347 -10.02 -19.24 7.40
C ASP A 347 -10.24 -17.96 8.21
N ILE A 348 -9.40 -16.95 8.01
CA ILE A 348 -9.50 -15.68 8.72
C ILE A 348 -10.10 -14.65 7.77
N ARG A 349 -11.13 -13.96 8.26
CA ARG A 349 -11.89 -12.98 7.51
C ARG A 349 -11.95 -11.66 8.28
N PRO A 350 -11.20 -10.65 7.86
CA PRO A 350 -11.38 -9.29 8.35
C PRO A 350 -12.83 -8.82 8.19
N GLY A 351 -13.37 -8.10 9.17
CA GLY A 351 -14.64 -7.41 9.02
C GLY A 351 -14.50 -6.18 8.13
N ASN A 352 -13.33 -5.55 8.14
CA ASN A 352 -12.96 -4.41 7.32
C ASN A 352 -11.57 -4.59 6.70
N ALA A 353 -11.53 -5.21 5.54
CA ALA A 353 -10.29 -5.47 4.79
C ALA A 353 -9.55 -4.20 4.34
N ARG A 354 -10.14 -3.01 4.48
CA ARG A 354 -9.49 -1.72 4.13
C ARG A 354 -8.44 -1.30 5.15
N VAL A 355 -8.61 -1.68 6.41
CA VAL A 355 -7.73 -1.29 7.52
C VAL A 355 -6.96 -2.45 8.13
N VAL A 356 -7.37 -3.71 7.90
CA VAL A 356 -6.61 -4.86 8.40
C VAL A 356 -5.45 -5.19 7.47
N HIS A 357 -4.23 -5.05 7.97
CA HIS A 357 -2.99 -5.31 7.24
C HIS A 357 -2.53 -6.76 7.34
N HIS A 358 -2.65 -7.38 8.51
CA HIS A 358 -2.55 -8.83 8.68
C HIS A 358 -3.18 -9.28 10.01
N VAL A 359 -3.37 -10.59 10.16
CA VAL A 359 -3.89 -11.22 11.38
C VAL A 359 -3.02 -12.42 11.74
N LEU A 360 -2.75 -12.63 13.02
CA LEU A 360 -2.13 -13.83 13.57
C LEU A 360 -3.05 -14.42 14.65
N ALA A 361 -3.21 -15.75 14.64
CA ALA A 361 -4.08 -16.46 15.57
C ALA A 361 -3.27 -17.36 16.51
N TYR A 362 -3.13 -16.96 17.78
CA TYR A 362 -2.39 -17.73 18.78
C TYR A 362 -3.31 -18.57 19.67
N ILE A 363 -2.80 -19.65 20.24
CA ILE A 363 -3.54 -20.51 21.18
C ILE A 363 -3.03 -20.28 22.60
N ASP A 364 -3.92 -19.85 23.50
CA ASP A 364 -3.65 -19.72 24.93
C ASP A 364 -4.38 -20.81 25.74
N THR A 365 -3.61 -21.70 26.37
CA THR A 365 -4.12 -22.68 27.34
C THR A 365 -3.82 -22.30 28.79
N SER A 366 -3.06 -21.22 29.01
CA SER A 366 -2.63 -20.75 30.33
C SER A 366 -3.60 -19.77 30.97
N GLY A 367 -4.45 -19.11 30.16
CA GLY A 367 -5.31 -18.01 30.61
C GLY A 367 -4.52 -16.73 30.89
N THR A 368 -3.31 -16.60 30.35
CA THR A 368 -2.49 -15.38 30.50
C THR A 368 -3.05 -14.26 29.64
N ALA A 369 -3.57 -14.56 28.46
CA ALA A 369 -4.11 -13.55 27.55
C ALA A 369 -5.29 -12.79 28.18
N GLU A 370 -6.19 -13.48 28.90
CA GLU A 370 -7.29 -12.84 29.64
C GLU A 370 -6.79 -11.86 30.72
N LYS A 371 -5.65 -12.14 31.34
CA LYS A 371 -5.05 -11.25 32.33
C LYS A 371 -4.38 -10.03 31.69
N LEU A 372 -3.93 -10.15 30.45
CA LEU A 372 -3.42 -9.02 29.66
C LEU A 372 -4.58 -8.14 29.22
N ASP A 373 -5.63 -8.75 28.67
CA ASP A 373 -6.88 -8.11 28.28
C ASP A 373 -7.52 -7.35 29.44
N ALA A 374 -7.69 -7.98 30.60
CA ALA A 374 -8.29 -7.34 31.78
C ALA A 374 -7.48 -6.16 32.37
N LYS A 375 -6.21 -5.97 31.96
CA LYS A 375 -5.39 -4.83 32.38
C LYS A 375 -5.48 -3.65 31.42
N ASP A 376 -5.88 -3.90 30.17
CA ASP A 376 -6.03 -2.87 29.17
C ASP A 376 -7.44 -2.27 29.28
N PRO A 377 -7.58 -0.93 29.29
CA PRO A 377 -8.89 -0.29 29.41
C PRO A 377 -9.74 -0.35 28.14
N GLY A 378 -9.16 -0.69 26.98
CA GLY A 378 -9.87 -0.79 25.71
C GLY A 378 -10.37 -2.22 25.39
N VAL A 379 -10.97 -2.39 24.22
CA VAL A 379 -11.43 -3.72 23.73
C VAL A 379 -10.24 -4.53 23.23
N GLY A 380 -9.88 -5.64 23.89
CA GLY A 380 -8.64 -6.37 23.60
C GLY A 380 -7.45 -5.82 24.40
N TYR A 381 -6.22 -6.17 24.06
CA TYR A 381 -5.02 -5.50 24.57
C TYR A 381 -4.04 -5.09 23.49
N SER A 382 -3.30 -4.00 23.72
CA SER A 382 -2.29 -3.51 22.79
C SER A 382 -1.01 -4.35 22.86
N GLY A 383 -0.28 -4.41 21.75
CA GLY A 383 1.08 -4.94 21.70
C GLY A 383 1.87 -4.38 20.54
N GLU A 384 3.02 -4.98 20.25
CA GLU A 384 3.90 -4.59 19.13
C GLU A 384 4.51 -5.85 18.50
N GLY A 385 4.71 -5.83 17.18
CA GLY A 385 5.36 -6.93 16.46
C GLY A 385 4.57 -8.24 16.50
N THR A 386 5.29 -9.36 16.37
CA THR A 386 4.72 -10.72 16.27
C THR A 386 4.57 -11.43 17.63
N TRP A 387 4.88 -10.75 18.74
CA TRP A 387 4.82 -11.35 20.07
C TRP A 387 3.49 -11.03 20.77
N PRO A 388 2.70 -12.04 21.20
CA PRO A 388 1.40 -11.80 21.82
C PRO A 388 1.48 -11.46 23.32
N GLY A 389 2.67 -11.29 23.91
CA GLY A 389 2.83 -11.00 25.34
C GLY A 389 2.85 -12.23 26.25
N PHE A 390 2.77 -13.44 25.70
CA PHE A 390 2.86 -14.72 26.41
C PHE A 390 3.38 -15.82 25.49
N LEU A 391 3.91 -16.91 26.05
CA LEU A 391 4.33 -18.07 25.26
C LEU A 391 3.09 -18.83 24.75
N PRO A 392 2.79 -18.80 23.44
CA PRO A 392 1.62 -19.49 22.92
C PRO A 392 1.81 -21.00 22.98
N SER A 393 0.74 -21.73 23.27
CA SER A 393 0.73 -23.20 23.25
C SER A 393 0.69 -23.79 21.84
N GLY A 394 0.49 -22.94 20.84
CA GLY A 394 0.41 -23.22 19.42
C GLY A 394 -0.22 -22.04 18.68
N GLU A 395 -0.49 -22.22 17.39
CA GLU A 395 -1.11 -21.20 16.54
C GLU A 395 -2.08 -21.81 15.51
N MET A 396 -3.05 -21.00 15.10
CA MET A 396 -4.07 -21.29 14.09
C MET A 396 -3.80 -20.57 12.77
N GLY A 397 -2.56 -20.15 12.56
CA GLY A 397 -2.09 -19.55 11.32
C GLY A 397 -2.26 -18.04 11.30
N GLY A 398 -2.05 -17.46 10.13
CA GLY A 398 -2.17 -16.04 9.89
C GLY A 398 -2.89 -15.76 8.59
N TRP A 399 -3.15 -14.48 8.35
CA TRP A 399 -3.75 -13.98 7.12
C TRP A 399 -3.13 -12.66 6.74
N ALA A 400 -2.85 -12.49 5.46
CA ALA A 400 -2.51 -11.22 4.85
C ALA A 400 -3.38 -11.01 3.58
N PRO A 401 -3.53 -9.76 3.10
CA PRO A 401 -4.28 -9.47 1.89
C PRO A 401 -3.84 -10.31 0.69
N GLY A 402 -4.82 -10.96 0.07
CA GLY A 402 -4.61 -11.88 -1.06
C GLY A 402 -4.28 -13.32 -0.67
N GLU A 403 -4.13 -13.64 0.61
CA GLU A 403 -4.04 -15.02 1.07
C GLU A 403 -5.40 -15.72 0.99
N THR A 404 -5.39 -16.98 0.57
CA THR A 404 -6.58 -17.84 0.49
C THR A 404 -6.50 -18.95 1.53
N PRO A 405 -7.64 -19.33 2.15
CA PRO A 405 -7.65 -20.39 3.15
C PRO A 405 -7.36 -21.74 2.50
N ARG A 406 -6.71 -22.63 3.25
CA ARG A 406 -6.29 -23.95 2.75
C ARG A 406 -6.46 -25.03 3.80
N SER A 407 -6.89 -26.19 3.33
CA SER A 407 -6.86 -27.41 4.13
C SER A 407 -5.44 -27.96 4.22
N LEU A 408 -5.07 -28.40 5.42
CA LEU A 408 -3.92 -29.25 5.64
C LEU A 408 -4.11 -30.58 4.90
N PRO A 409 -3.02 -31.25 4.50
CA PRO A 409 -3.12 -32.58 3.90
C PRO A 409 -3.83 -33.58 4.82
N ASP A 410 -4.50 -34.57 4.23
CA ASP A 410 -5.19 -35.62 4.96
C ASP A 410 -4.29 -36.28 6.03
N GLY A 411 -4.83 -36.44 7.23
CA GLY A 411 -4.12 -37.01 8.37
C GLY A 411 -3.19 -36.03 9.10
N ILE A 412 -3.10 -34.77 8.67
CA ILE A 412 -2.39 -33.70 9.37
C ILE A 412 -3.39 -32.73 10.00
N GLY A 413 -3.14 -32.31 11.25
CA GLY A 413 -4.00 -31.34 11.92
C GLY A 413 -3.26 -30.43 12.91
N ARG A 414 -3.94 -29.36 13.33
CA ARG A 414 -3.55 -28.51 14.47
C ARG A 414 -4.40 -28.90 15.67
N ARG A 415 -3.78 -29.11 16.84
CA ARG A 415 -4.53 -29.45 18.05
C ARG A 415 -5.09 -28.19 18.69
N LEU A 416 -6.39 -28.17 18.96
CA LEU A 416 -7.03 -27.17 19.81
C LEU A 416 -7.58 -27.88 21.06
N ARG A 417 -7.06 -27.50 22.23
CA ARG A 417 -7.42 -28.16 23.49
C ARG A 417 -8.75 -27.64 24.02
N LYS A 418 -9.46 -28.50 24.74
CA LYS A 418 -10.60 -28.14 25.56
C LYS A 418 -10.29 -26.91 26.42
N GLY A 419 -11.17 -25.90 26.40
CA GLY A 419 -11.04 -24.70 27.23
C GLY A 419 -9.89 -23.75 26.85
N ALA A 420 -9.27 -23.94 25.67
CA ALA A 420 -8.31 -22.97 25.15
C ALA A 420 -9.00 -21.66 24.75
N ARG A 421 -8.23 -20.57 24.69
CA ARG A 421 -8.60 -19.35 23.96
C ARG A 421 -7.81 -19.26 22.67
N VAL A 422 -8.41 -18.62 21.67
CA VAL A 422 -7.68 -18.11 20.52
C VAL A 422 -7.48 -16.62 20.69
N VAL A 423 -6.25 -16.15 20.51
CA VAL A 423 -5.90 -14.74 20.56
C VAL A 423 -5.73 -14.21 19.14
N LEU A 424 -6.72 -13.42 18.74
CA LEU A 424 -6.83 -12.53 17.59
C LEU A 424 -5.81 -11.39 17.55
N GLN A 425 -4.55 -11.56 17.14
CA GLN A 425 -3.69 -10.39 16.90
C GLN A 425 -4.02 -9.80 15.53
N VAL A 426 -4.63 -8.61 15.50
CA VAL A 426 -4.95 -7.87 14.27
C VAL A 426 -4.04 -6.65 14.19
N HIS A 427 -3.32 -6.56 13.08
CA HIS A 427 -2.51 -5.39 12.74
C HIS A 427 -3.31 -4.47 11.81
N TYR A 428 -3.62 -3.27 12.29
CA TYR A 428 -4.37 -2.25 11.58
C TYR A 428 -3.47 -1.17 10.98
N ASN A 429 -3.79 -0.76 9.75
CA ASN A 429 -3.28 0.46 9.13
C ASN A 429 -4.39 1.53 9.15
N ARG A 430 -4.16 2.64 9.85
CA ARG A 430 -5.12 3.75 9.88
C ARG A 430 -5.32 4.37 8.50
N SER A 431 -6.57 4.72 8.22
CA SER A 431 -6.99 5.33 6.95
C SER A 431 -7.23 6.84 7.02
N GLY A 432 -6.98 7.48 8.17
CA GLY A 432 -7.28 8.89 8.44
C GLY A 432 -8.75 9.21 8.72
N THR A 433 -9.61 8.19 8.72
CA THR A 433 -11.00 8.26 9.18
C THR A 433 -11.24 7.17 10.22
N ALA A 434 -12.22 7.37 11.10
CA ALA A 434 -12.59 6.33 12.07
C ALA A 434 -13.19 5.14 11.31
N GLN A 435 -12.79 3.94 11.69
CA GLN A 435 -13.17 2.70 11.02
C GLN A 435 -13.54 1.65 12.07
N THR A 436 -14.48 0.79 11.76
CA THR A 436 -14.82 -0.37 12.60
C THR A 436 -14.31 -1.65 11.94
N ASP A 437 -13.91 -2.62 12.75
CA ASP A 437 -13.58 -3.96 12.31
C ASP A 437 -14.21 -5.01 13.23
N ARG A 438 -14.53 -6.16 12.63
CA ARG A 438 -14.98 -7.36 13.33
C ARG A 438 -14.41 -8.60 12.65
N THR A 439 -13.13 -8.83 12.87
CA THR A 439 -12.42 -9.98 12.29
C THR A 439 -12.96 -11.31 12.85
N ARG A 440 -13.13 -12.29 11.96
CA ARG A 440 -13.63 -13.63 12.27
C ARG A 440 -12.61 -14.70 11.88
N LEU A 441 -12.57 -15.80 12.62
CA LEU A 441 -11.81 -17.00 12.32
C LEU A 441 -12.76 -18.20 12.23
N GLY A 442 -12.85 -18.78 11.05
CA GLY A 442 -13.49 -20.07 10.80
C GLY A 442 -12.52 -21.21 11.05
N LEU A 443 -12.92 -22.16 11.88
CA LEU A 443 -12.19 -23.39 12.17
C LEU A 443 -12.93 -24.59 11.56
N TYR A 444 -12.20 -25.40 10.80
CA TYR A 444 -12.71 -26.61 10.19
C TYR A 444 -12.09 -27.81 10.89
N PHE A 445 -12.93 -28.65 11.49
CA PHE A 445 -12.47 -29.81 12.25
C PHE A 445 -12.18 -30.97 11.31
N SER A 446 -11.09 -31.67 11.58
CA SER A 446 -10.69 -32.85 10.83
C SER A 446 -11.77 -33.91 10.91
N LYS A 447 -12.27 -34.34 9.74
CA LYS A 447 -13.24 -35.44 9.62
C LYS A 447 -12.56 -36.81 9.55
N THR A 448 -11.24 -36.83 9.40
CA THR A 448 -10.43 -38.06 9.33
C THR A 448 -9.48 -38.13 10.54
N PRO A 449 -9.07 -39.35 10.96
CA PRO A 449 -8.11 -39.50 12.04
C PRO A 449 -6.79 -38.77 11.73
N VAL A 450 -6.41 -37.85 12.62
CA VAL A 450 -5.13 -37.14 12.52
C VAL A 450 -4.00 -38.05 13.01
N ARG A 451 -3.02 -38.27 12.14
CA ARG A 451 -1.80 -39.05 12.42
C ARG A 451 -0.65 -38.15 12.83
N GLN A 452 -0.53 -36.96 12.24
CA GLN A 452 0.58 -36.06 12.47
C GLN A 452 0.07 -34.66 12.82
N GLN A 453 0.80 -33.95 13.67
CA GLN A 453 0.52 -32.56 13.97
C GLN A 453 1.53 -31.66 13.24
N ILE A 454 1.02 -30.63 12.56
CA ILE A 454 1.88 -29.56 12.04
C ILE A 454 2.35 -28.67 13.19
N ARG A 455 3.66 -28.37 13.20
CA ARG A 455 4.37 -27.56 14.18
C ARG A 455 5.16 -26.48 13.47
N TRP A 456 5.55 -25.45 14.22
CA TRP A 456 6.47 -24.44 13.74
C TRP A 456 7.80 -24.56 14.47
N ALA A 457 8.90 -24.52 13.73
CA ALA A 457 10.22 -24.30 14.27
C ALA A 457 10.63 -22.85 14.05
N GLU A 458 11.12 -22.21 15.11
CA GLU A 458 11.68 -20.87 15.07
C GLU A 458 13.18 -20.97 14.78
N ILE A 459 13.62 -20.31 13.71
CA ILE A 459 15.01 -20.24 13.27
C ILE A 459 15.48 -18.82 13.57
N VAL A 460 16.03 -18.63 14.76
CA VAL A 460 16.30 -17.29 15.32
C VAL A 460 17.76 -17.12 15.72
N ASN A 461 18.28 -15.91 15.49
CA ASN A 461 19.53 -15.45 16.08
C ASN A 461 19.29 -14.21 16.94
N TRP A 462 19.37 -14.39 18.26
CA TRP A 462 19.17 -13.34 19.27
C TRP A 462 20.41 -12.45 19.46
N GLN A 463 21.57 -12.86 18.95
CA GLN A 463 22.87 -12.27 19.25
C GLN A 463 23.55 -11.76 17.98
N PHE A 464 23.17 -10.56 17.56
CA PHE A 464 23.86 -9.82 16.49
C PHE A 464 23.84 -8.31 16.77
N GLU A 465 24.71 -7.59 16.07
CA GLU A 465 24.70 -6.14 15.96
C GLU A 465 24.98 -5.78 14.50
N LEU A 466 24.16 -4.89 13.94
CA LEU A 466 24.32 -4.31 12.61
C LEU A 466 25.17 -3.05 12.74
N PRO A 467 26.39 -3.00 12.18
CA PRO A 467 27.23 -1.82 12.25
C PRO A 467 26.58 -0.62 11.55
N PRO A 468 26.72 0.61 12.08
CA PRO A 468 26.24 1.81 11.40
C PRO A 468 27.02 2.02 10.09
N GLY A 469 26.31 2.32 9.00
CA GLY A 469 26.92 2.58 7.70
C GLY A 469 27.10 1.35 6.81
N ASP A 470 26.94 0.13 7.34
CA ASP A 470 27.06 -1.11 6.56
C ASP A 470 25.81 -1.31 5.69
N ALA A 471 26.00 -1.41 4.37
CA ALA A 471 24.92 -1.53 3.40
C ALA A 471 24.50 -2.99 3.10
N ALA A 472 25.20 -3.98 3.63
CA ALA A 472 24.92 -5.40 3.33
C ALA A 472 25.44 -6.34 4.42
N HIS A 473 25.02 -6.12 5.66
CA HIS A 473 25.43 -6.96 6.79
C HIS A 473 24.62 -8.26 6.82
N ALA A 474 25.28 -9.42 6.80
CA ALA A 474 24.61 -10.73 6.84
C ALA A 474 24.59 -11.32 8.27
N VAL A 475 23.43 -11.78 8.70
CA VAL A 475 23.23 -12.51 9.97
C VAL A 475 22.60 -13.87 9.65
N THR A 476 23.10 -14.92 10.31
CA THR A 476 22.62 -16.28 10.11
C THR A 476 22.01 -16.84 11.39
N ALA A 477 20.88 -17.52 11.26
CA ALA A 477 20.23 -18.34 12.26
C ALA A 477 20.18 -19.80 11.79
N ARG A 478 20.16 -20.76 12.73
CA ARG A 478 20.15 -22.19 12.40
C ARG A 478 19.21 -22.96 13.31
N TRP A 479 18.52 -23.93 12.74
CA TRP A 479 17.73 -24.92 13.46
C TRP A 479 18.12 -26.33 13.02
N LYS A 480 18.27 -27.26 13.96
CA LYS A 480 18.67 -28.63 13.67
C LYS A 480 17.46 -29.56 13.72
N CYS A 481 17.32 -30.42 12.72
CA CYS A 481 16.32 -31.47 12.69
C CYS A 481 16.73 -32.61 13.63
N ASP A 482 16.09 -32.73 14.80
CA ASP A 482 16.39 -33.82 15.76
C ASP A 482 15.73 -35.16 15.40
N THR A 483 14.76 -35.12 14.49
CA THR A 483 14.05 -36.26 13.91
C THR A 483 13.98 -36.13 12.39
N ASN A 484 13.48 -37.16 11.71
CA ASN A 484 13.10 -37.02 10.30
C ASN A 484 11.83 -36.16 10.24
N VAL A 485 11.85 -35.12 9.41
CA VAL A 485 10.75 -34.16 9.29
C VAL A 485 10.37 -33.92 7.85
N THR A 486 9.12 -33.54 7.62
CA THR A 486 8.65 -33.04 6.32
C THR A 486 8.26 -31.57 6.48
N ILE A 487 8.92 -30.69 5.72
CA ILE A 487 8.69 -29.24 5.68
C ILE A 487 7.62 -28.91 4.65
N TYR A 488 6.65 -28.08 5.03
CA TYR A 488 5.52 -27.66 4.18
C TYR A 488 5.54 -26.18 3.85
N VAL A 489 5.98 -25.34 4.79
CA VAL A 489 5.84 -23.89 4.71
C VAL A 489 7.06 -23.21 5.30
N VAL A 490 7.43 -22.07 4.73
CA VAL A 490 8.53 -21.23 5.20
C VAL A 490 8.02 -19.80 5.32
N SER A 491 8.29 -19.14 6.44
CA SER A 491 7.89 -17.75 6.69
C SER A 491 9.09 -16.95 7.19
N PRO A 492 9.84 -16.29 6.31
CA PRO A 492 10.91 -15.36 6.70
C PRO A 492 10.36 -14.11 7.40
N HIS A 493 11.15 -13.48 8.28
CA HIS A 493 10.80 -12.26 9.00
C HIS A 493 12.04 -11.37 9.23
N GLN A 494 11.94 -10.08 8.92
CA GLN A 494 12.94 -9.03 9.17
C GLN A 494 12.22 -7.67 9.31
N HIS A 495 12.84 -6.66 9.91
CA HIS A 495 12.26 -5.32 10.04
C HIS A 495 12.71 -4.35 8.91
N LEU A 496 12.79 -3.05 9.21
CA LEU A 496 12.94 -1.96 8.24
C LEU A 496 14.29 -1.97 7.50
N LEU A 497 15.34 -2.48 8.12
CA LEU A 497 16.68 -2.58 7.53
C LEU A 497 16.85 -3.85 6.69
N GLY A 498 15.90 -4.78 6.72
CA GLY A 498 15.93 -5.99 5.90
C GLY A 498 16.09 -5.67 4.41
N LYS A 499 17.03 -6.37 3.77
CA LYS A 499 17.41 -6.20 2.36
C LYS A 499 17.12 -7.45 1.53
N SER A 500 17.51 -8.61 2.04
CA SER A 500 17.25 -9.91 1.41
C SER A 500 17.32 -11.04 2.43
N VAL A 501 16.73 -12.18 2.07
CA VAL A 501 16.77 -13.38 2.91
C VAL A 501 16.91 -14.64 2.08
N LYS A 502 17.62 -15.63 2.61
CA LYS A 502 17.75 -16.95 2.02
C LYS A 502 17.67 -18.01 3.09
N THR A 503 16.78 -19.00 2.91
CA THR A 503 16.69 -20.18 3.79
C THR A 503 17.04 -21.42 3.00
N GLU A 504 17.96 -22.23 3.52
CA GLU A 504 18.45 -23.46 2.92
C GLU A 504 18.40 -24.60 3.93
N ALA A 505 18.15 -25.82 3.47
CA ALA A 505 18.40 -27.03 4.23
C ALA A 505 19.78 -27.59 3.85
N ILE A 506 20.62 -27.86 4.84
CA ILE A 506 21.92 -28.52 4.74
C ILE A 506 21.74 -29.95 5.24
N LEU A 507 21.84 -30.92 4.33
CA LEU A 507 21.71 -32.34 4.66
C LEU A 507 22.95 -32.86 5.42
N PRO A 508 22.87 -34.02 6.09
CA PRO A 508 24.00 -34.61 6.80
C PRO A 508 25.24 -34.88 5.94
N ASP A 509 25.07 -35.04 4.63
CA ASP A 509 26.13 -35.23 3.64
C ASP A 509 26.76 -33.89 3.16
N GLY A 510 26.23 -32.76 3.61
CA GLY A 510 26.65 -31.41 3.22
C GLY A 510 25.89 -30.82 2.02
N THR A 511 25.01 -31.59 1.38
CA THR A 511 24.18 -31.11 0.26
C THR A 511 23.27 -29.95 0.72
N ARG A 512 23.23 -28.87 -0.06
CA ARG A 512 22.35 -27.72 0.20
C ARG A 512 21.11 -27.76 -0.70
N THR A 513 19.94 -27.53 -0.12
CA THR A 513 18.66 -27.43 -0.84
C THR A 513 18.00 -26.11 -0.48
N LEU A 514 17.65 -25.31 -1.48
CA LEU A 514 16.96 -24.03 -1.28
C LEU A 514 15.53 -24.27 -0.81
N LEU A 515 15.12 -23.56 0.25
CA LEU A 515 13.75 -23.55 0.76
C LEU A 515 13.01 -22.27 0.33
N ILE A 516 13.68 -21.11 0.42
CA ILE A 516 13.18 -19.83 -0.09
C ILE A 516 14.32 -18.85 -0.27
N GLU A 517 14.19 -17.96 -1.24
CA GLU A 517 15.01 -16.76 -1.39
C GLU A 517 14.09 -15.56 -1.64
N ILE A 518 14.36 -14.45 -0.99
CA ILE A 518 13.76 -13.14 -1.27
C ILE A 518 14.91 -12.18 -1.51
N ALA A 519 15.12 -11.79 -2.77
CA ALA A 519 16.24 -10.93 -3.16
C ALA A 519 15.99 -9.43 -2.88
N ASP A 520 14.73 -9.03 -2.81
CA ASP A 520 14.29 -7.65 -2.51
C ASP A 520 13.27 -7.69 -1.36
N TRP A 521 13.78 -7.69 -0.13
CA TRP A 521 12.95 -7.68 1.06
C TRP A 521 12.12 -6.40 1.16
N ASP A 522 10.86 -6.54 1.56
CA ASP A 522 9.99 -5.42 1.89
C ASP A 522 9.22 -5.75 3.17
N PHE A 523 9.49 -4.98 4.22
CA PHE A 523 8.84 -5.10 5.52
C PHE A 523 7.30 -5.04 5.45
N LYS A 524 6.74 -4.38 4.41
CA LYS A 524 5.29 -4.31 4.22
C LYS A 524 4.68 -5.61 3.69
N TRP A 525 5.50 -6.49 3.10
CA TRP A 525 5.06 -7.71 2.42
C TRP A 525 5.69 -8.96 3.03
N GLN A 526 5.27 -9.25 4.26
CA GLN A 526 5.69 -10.44 5.01
C GLN A 526 4.57 -11.47 4.98
N GLY A 527 4.92 -12.75 4.85
CA GLY A 527 3.93 -13.81 4.77
C GLY A 527 4.55 -15.20 4.68
N ALA A 528 3.69 -16.21 4.77
CA ALA A 528 4.07 -17.61 4.73
C ALA A 528 4.00 -18.18 3.30
N TYR A 529 5.08 -18.84 2.87
CA TYR A 529 5.22 -19.43 1.55
C TYR A 529 5.13 -20.96 1.65
N VAL A 530 4.09 -21.54 1.06
CA VAL A 530 3.87 -22.99 1.08
C VAL A 530 4.54 -23.63 -0.12
N LEU A 531 5.36 -24.65 0.13
CA LEU A 531 6.04 -25.40 -0.91
C LEU A 531 5.01 -26.14 -1.78
N GLN A 532 5.18 -26.08 -3.10
CA GLN A 532 4.38 -26.89 -4.03
C GLN A 532 4.54 -28.39 -3.70
N THR A 533 5.77 -28.80 -3.44
CA THR A 533 6.14 -30.16 -3.03
C THR A 533 6.79 -30.10 -1.65
N PRO A 534 6.20 -30.72 -0.61
CA PRO A 534 6.80 -30.75 0.73
C PRO A 534 8.19 -31.38 0.71
N LEU A 535 9.14 -30.82 1.46
CA LEU A 535 10.53 -31.27 1.49
C LEU A 535 10.78 -32.20 2.68
N LYS A 536 11.17 -33.44 2.40
CA LYS A 536 11.58 -34.40 3.44
C LYS A 536 13.04 -34.17 3.82
N LEU A 537 13.30 -34.04 5.11
CA LEU A 537 14.63 -33.86 5.67
C LEU A 537 14.94 -34.97 6.68
N PRO A 538 16.08 -35.67 6.55
CA PRO A 538 16.51 -36.64 7.55
C PRO A 538 16.92 -35.95 8.84
N LYS A 539 16.88 -36.72 9.95
CA LYS A 539 17.52 -36.33 11.21
C LYS A 539 18.96 -35.91 10.95
N GLY A 540 19.36 -34.80 11.58
CA GLY A 540 20.69 -34.23 11.46
C GLY A 540 20.82 -33.15 10.39
N SER A 541 19.82 -32.98 9.51
CA SER A 541 19.75 -31.81 8.63
C SER A 541 19.70 -30.52 9.44
N ILE A 542 20.30 -29.45 8.90
CA ILE A 542 20.31 -28.11 9.48
C ILE A 542 19.55 -27.19 8.54
N ILE A 543 18.56 -26.46 9.04
CA ILE A 543 17.96 -25.36 8.31
C ILE A 543 18.74 -24.10 8.67
N GLU A 544 19.37 -23.50 7.67
CA GLU A 544 20.15 -22.27 7.77
C GLU A 544 19.34 -21.12 7.16
N HIS A 545 19.08 -20.10 7.96
CA HIS A 545 18.36 -18.90 7.56
C HIS A 545 19.34 -17.72 7.60
N THR A 546 19.61 -17.11 6.44
CA THR A 546 20.53 -15.97 6.32
C THR A 546 19.76 -14.74 5.88
N ALA A 547 19.81 -13.71 6.71
CA ALA A 547 19.17 -12.43 6.51
C ALA A 547 20.23 -11.35 6.29
N VAL A 548 20.06 -10.51 5.27
CA VAL A 548 20.95 -9.39 4.96
C VAL A 548 20.24 -8.07 5.27
N TYR A 549 20.97 -7.12 5.86
CA TYR A 549 20.46 -5.83 6.28
C TYR A 549 21.28 -4.67 5.68
N ASP A 550 20.60 -3.54 5.45
CA ASP A 550 21.19 -2.29 5.00
C ASP A 550 21.04 -1.21 6.08
N ASN A 551 22.04 -1.08 6.95
CA ASN A 551 22.11 -0.04 7.99
C ASN A 551 22.92 1.18 7.52
N SER A 552 22.92 1.46 6.21
CA SER A 552 23.59 2.63 5.64
C SER A 552 22.71 3.88 5.69
N GLU A 553 23.31 5.05 5.50
CA GLU A 553 22.59 6.33 5.37
C GLU A 553 21.78 6.40 4.06
N ALA A 554 22.22 5.67 3.03
CA ALA A 554 21.56 5.60 1.73
C ALA A 554 20.25 4.81 1.75
N ASN A 555 20.05 3.92 2.74
CA ASN A 555 18.79 3.19 2.88
C ASN A 555 17.66 4.14 3.35
N PRO A 556 16.66 4.47 2.50
CA PRO A 556 15.57 5.38 2.89
C PRO A 556 14.69 4.80 4.00
N ARG A 557 14.72 3.49 4.25
CA ARG A 557 13.96 2.82 5.31
C ARG A 557 14.67 2.83 6.66
N ASN A 558 15.95 3.23 6.72
CA ASN A 558 16.68 3.28 7.98
C ASN A 558 16.06 4.35 8.90
N PRO A 559 15.55 3.97 10.09
CA PRO A 559 14.86 4.91 10.99
C PRO A 559 15.80 5.88 11.70
N ASN A 560 17.12 5.70 11.55
CA ASN A 560 18.14 6.49 12.21
C ASN A 560 18.85 7.40 11.20
N ARG A 561 18.96 8.69 11.53
CA ARG A 561 19.74 9.69 10.79
C ARG A 561 20.53 10.55 11.80
N PRO A 562 21.86 10.38 11.93
CA PRO A 562 22.72 9.43 11.20
C PRO A 562 22.49 7.95 11.62
N PRO A 563 22.95 6.95 10.83
CA PRO A 563 22.89 5.54 11.21
C PRO A 563 23.56 5.25 12.57
N ARG A 564 22.98 4.34 13.33
CA ARG A 564 23.49 3.87 14.64
C ARG A 564 23.56 2.34 14.67
N PRO A 565 24.31 1.72 15.59
CA PRO A 565 24.25 0.27 15.78
C PRO A 565 22.81 -0.18 16.08
N VAL A 566 22.36 -1.25 15.43
CA VAL A 566 21.04 -1.87 15.64
C VAL A 566 21.22 -3.33 16.05
N ARG A 567 20.42 -3.82 16.99
CA ARG A 567 20.52 -5.18 17.56
C ARG A 567 19.18 -5.89 17.46
N TRP A 568 19.15 -7.13 17.93
CA TRP A 568 17.89 -7.86 18.09
C TRP A 568 16.91 -7.05 18.97
N GLY A 569 15.66 -6.90 18.52
CA GLY A 569 14.59 -6.29 19.29
C GLY A 569 13.23 -6.41 18.61
N GLU A 570 12.16 -6.20 19.38
CA GLU A 570 10.78 -6.36 18.91
C GLU A 570 10.23 -5.14 18.17
N LYS A 571 10.81 -3.97 18.40
CA LYS A 571 10.36 -2.75 17.75
C LYS A 571 10.71 -2.80 16.27
N THR A 572 9.86 -2.20 15.44
CA THR A 572 10.13 -2.01 14.00
C THR A 572 11.41 -1.23 13.72
N THR A 573 11.91 -0.46 14.69
CA THR A 573 13.20 0.26 14.60
C THR A 573 14.42 -0.54 15.08
N ASP A 574 14.18 -1.69 15.73
CA ASP A 574 15.18 -2.72 16.00
C ASP A 574 15.16 -3.74 14.84
N GLU A 575 15.92 -4.83 14.92
CA GLU A 575 15.92 -5.88 13.88
C GLU A 575 15.69 -7.29 14.40
N MET A 576 15.33 -8.20 13.50
CA MET A 576 15.20 -9.63 13.79
C MET A 576 15.78 -10.48 12.66
N CYS A 577 16.70 -11.39 13.01
CA CYS A 577 17.06 -12.51 12.16
C CYS A 577 16.20 -13.71 12.55
N LEU A 578 15.04 -13.82 11.90
CA LEU A 578 14.00 -14.77 12.28
C LEU A 578 13.37 -15.41 11.04
N GLY A 579 13.30 -16.72 11.02
CA GLY A 579 12.51 -17.47 10.05
C GLY A 579 11.72 -18.55 10.74
N TYR A 580 10.57 -18.89 10.17
CA TYR A 580 9.75 -19.99 10.65
C TYR A 580 9.65 -21.07 9.58
N VAL A 581 9.64 -22.33 10.00
CA VAL A 581 9.28 -23.45 9.12
C VAL A 581 8.17 -24.28 9.73
N GLY A 582 7.12 -24.54 8.96
CA GLY A 582 6.04 -25.42 9.35
C GLY A 582 6.35 -26.85 8.91
N TYR A 583 6.36 -27.78 9.86
CA TYR A 583 6.81 -29.15 9.65
C TYR A 583 5.96 -30.17 10.41
N VAL A 584 6.06 -31.43 9.99
CA VAL A 584 5.60 -32.61 10.74
C VAL A 584 6.76 -33.55 11.01
N GLU A 585 6.66 -34.36 12.05
CA GLU A 585 7.62 -35.44 12.31
C GLU A 585 7.20 -36.73 11.61
N ASP A 586 8.06 -37.30 10.77
CA ASP A 586 7.70 -38.41 9.87
C ASP A 586 7.27 -39.70 10.59
N ARG A 587 7.72 -39.89 11.84
CA ARG A 587 7.40 -41.07 12.65
C ARG A 587 6.23 -40.86 13.61
N GLU A 588 5.67 -39.66 13.66
CA GLU A 588 4.53 -39.37 14.51
C GLU A 588 3.28 -40.11 14.00
N ASP A 589 2.60 -40.80 14.92
CA ASP A 589 1.29 -41.40 14.68
C ASP A 589 0.41 -41.24 15.92
N LEU A 590 -0.34 -40.15 15.94
CA LEU A 590 -1.25 -39.74 17.00
C LEU A 590 -2.48 -40.66 17.14
N THR A 591 -2.71 -41.57 16.18
CA THR A 591 -3.76 -42.58 16.28
C THR A 591 -3.35 -43.80 17.11
N ARG A 592 -2.05 -44.00 17.33
CA ARG A 592 -1.53 -45.07 18.18
C ARG A 592 -1.65 -44.67 19.64
N LYS A 593 -2.35 -45.47 20.46
CA LYS A 593 -2.33 -45.32 21.92
C LYS A 593 -0.88 -45.40 22.40
N LYS A 594 -0.39 -44.35 23.08
CA LYS A 594 0.92 -44.41 23.78
C LYS A 594 0.89 -45.65 24.68
N LYS A 595 1.76 -46.63 24.42
CA LYS A 595 2.01 -47.70 25.39
C LYS A 595 2.43 -47.00 26.67
N LYS A 596 1.69 -47.18 27.77
CA LYS A 596 2.18 -46.84 29.10
C LYS A 596 3.46 -47.67 29.27
N GLU A 597 4.62 -47.02 29.18
CA GLU A 597 5.85 -47.61 29.68
C GLU A 597 5.62 -47.83 31.19
N LYS A 598 5.69 -49.09 31.58
CA LYS A 598 5.54 -49.55 32.96
C LYS A 598 6.82 -49.30 33.73
#